data_AF-A0A7R9UH85-F1
#
_entry.id   AF-A0A7R9UH85-F1
#
_cell.length_a   1.000
_cell.length_b   1.000
_cell.length_c   1.000
_cell.angle_alpha   90.00
_cell.angle_beta   90.00
_cell.angle_gamma   90.00
#
_symmetry.space_group_name_H-M   'P 1'
#
loop_
_entity.id
_entity.type
_entity.pdbx_description
1 polymer ?
#
loop_
_entity_poly.entity_id
_entity_poly.type
_entity_poly.pdbx_seq_one_letter_code
_entity_poly.pdbx_strand_id
1 'polypeptide(L)'
;MMDAERKATWRSLKDADVVVSTCIGAMSDALISNSVVNASTVPDGAEPFRFRTVLIDEASQCAEPGALVPLLVGAEQLILIGDQNQLPPTVLSKEAAQGGLHVSLFERLLSLGMEAHLLTRQYRMPPSIAEFPSKRFYGGKLTTEKREASDPASERRDILWPRPSRGPVAFVDMSRPHLAKRHVPKASGEKKGKAPADEAPRTLERTRAQPGAANQADDGRSPQRSKGSIENPMEAEEAVKIVVDWIKRGYAGEAIGIISPYNAQVRRIRDLLKKKAFGVDKEIRRGQRLGETEDQRSQSQHGDEGEEKLKDLRNERLRTELFQVEVNTVDGFQGREKPLVVFSSVRSNSGSRVGFLSDWRRLNVALTRPREGLVVLGDPRTLKSDATWSAYVRWCQNKGFVVPPGALYRTSGDAKTKGGAKTQKDQPAP
;
A
#
# COMPACT_ATOMS: atom_id res chain seq x y z
N MET A 1 -33.54 6.17 31.13
CA MET A 1 -32.89 6.31 29.80
C MET A 1 -31.93 5.17 29.53
N MET A 2 -30.92 4.93 30.39
CA MET A 2 -29.98 3.78 30.25
C MET A 2 -30.65 2.40 30.16
N ASP A 3 -31.77 2.17 30.85
CA ASP A 3 -32.47 0.88 30.82
C ASP A 3 -33.21 0.62 29.49
N ALA A 4 -33.70 1.69 28.83
CA ALA A 4 -34.37 1.59 27.54
C ALA A 4 -33.37 1.30 26.41
N GLU A 5 -32.22 1.98 26.41
CA GLU A 5 -31.13 1.76 25.44
C GLU A 5 -30.55 0.34 25.55
N ARG A 6 -30.38 -0.15 26.79
CA ARG A 6 -29.91 -1.52 27.05
C ARG A 6 -30.89 -2.55 26.51
N LYS A 7 -32.20 -2.38 26.78
CA LYS A 7 -33.26 -3.24 26.25
C LYS A 7 -33.32 -3.22 24.72
N ALA A 8 -33.18 -2.05 24.10
CA ALA A 8 -33.14 -1.93 22.64
C ALA A 8 -31.91 -2.63 22.05
N THR A 9 -30.73 -2.45 22.65
CA THR A 9 -29.48 -3.11 22.22
C THR A 9 -29.58 -4.63 22.35
N TRP A 10 -30.08 -5.14 23.48
CA TRP A 10 -30.27 -6.57 23.68
C TRP A 10 -31.21 -7.16 22.61
N ARG A 11 -32.34 -6.51 22.32
CA ARG A 11 -33.29 -6.96 21.29
C ARG A 11 -32.64 -7.00 19.91
N SER A 12 -31.97 -5.92 19.52
CA SER A 12 -31.28 -5.86 18.22
C SER A 12 -30.21 -6.94 18.06
N LEU A 13 -29.47 -7.25 19.13
CA LEU A 13 -28.46 -8.32 19.10
C LEU A 13 -29.09 -9.72 19.11
N LYS A 14 -30.21 -9.89 19.83
CA LYS A 14 -30.92 -11.15 19.94
C LYS A 14 -31.61 -11.56 18.63
N ASP A 15 -32.17 -10.58 17.93
CA ASP A 15 -32.91 -10.78 16.67
C ASP A 15 -31.98 -10.79 15.44
N ALA A 16 -30.70 -10.44 15.60
CA ALA A 16 -29.73 -10.46 14.51
C ALA A 16 -29.30 -11.89 14.15
N ASP A 17 -29.36 -12.23 12.86
CA ASP A 17 -28.80 -13.48 12.34
C ASP A 17 -27.26 -13.51 12.43
N VAL A 18 -26.63 -12.34 12.22
CA VAL A 18 -25.18 -12.16 12.22
C VAL A 18 -24.82 -10.87 12.94
N VAL A 19 -23.87 -10.97 13.87
CA VAL A 19 -23.26 -9.82 14.53
C VAL A 19 -21.82 -9.69 14.07
N VAL A 20 -21.47 -8.55 13.46
CA VAL A 20 -20.13 -8.28 12.96
C VAL A 20 -19.41 -7.31 13.91
N SER A 21 -18.19 -7.67 14.31
CA SER A 21 -17.33 -6.82 15.12
C SER A 21 -15.85 -7.10 14.81
N THR A 22 -14.97 -6.22 15.26
CA THR A 22 -13.53 -6.55 15.32
C THR A 22 -13.30 -7.58 16.42
N CYS A 23 -12.19 -8.32 16.36
CA CYS A 23 -11.86 -9.31 17.39
C CYS A 23 -11.84 -8.70 18.80
N ILE A 24 -11.23 -7.53 18.98
CA ILE A 24 -11.23 -6.82 20.26
C ILE A 24 -12.61 -6.26 20.61
N GLY A 25 -13.35 -5.75 19.62
CA GLY A 25 -14.71 -5.23 19.80
C GLY A 25 -15.75 -6.29 20.17
N ALA A 26 -15.43 -7.59 20.02
CA ALA A 26 -16.29 -8.69 20.48
C ALA A 26 -16.49 -8.68 22.00
N MET A 27 -15.62 -7.97 22.72
CA MET A 27 -15.73 -7.70 24.16
C MET A 27 -16.25 -6.30 24.49
N SER A 28 -16.98 -5.66 23.59
CA SER A 28 -17.69 -4.42 23.94
C SER A 28 -18.72 -4.66 25.05
N ASP A 29 -18.99 -3.63 25.85
CA ASP A 29 -20.00 -3.70 26.93
C ASP A 29 -21.36 -4.17 26.41
N ALA A 30 -21.72 -3.81 25.17
CA ALA A 30 -22.94 -4.25 24.52
C ALA A 30 -23.00 -5.77 24.30
N LEU A 31 -21.88 -6.44 24.04
CA LEU A 31 -21.83 -7.89 23.84
C LEU A 31 -21.60 -8.62 25.17
N ILE A 32 -20.71 -8.13 26.03
CA ILE A 32 -20.45 -8.75 27.33
C ILE A 32 -21.69 -8.70 28.22
N SER A 33 -22.31 -7.52 28.33
CA SER A 33 -23.40 -7.31 29.31
C SER A 33 -24.67 -8.09 28.96
N ASN A 34 -24.77 -8.57 27.73
CA ASN A 34 -25.93 -9.28 27.19
C ASN A 34 -25.62 -10.76 26.86
N SER A 35 -24.38 -11.20 27.08
CA SER A 35 -23.96 -12.58 26.83
C SER A 35 -23.68 -13.34 28.13
N VAL A 36 -23.38 -14.64 27.99
CA VAL A 36 -23.09 -15.53 29.12
C VAL A 36 -21.84 -15.15 29.92
N VAL A 37 -21.03 -14.23 29.42
CA VAL A 37 -19.85 -13.71 30.13
C VAL A 37 -20.25 -12.92 31.38
N ASN A 38 -21.35 -12.16 31.31
CA ASN A 38 -21.86 -11.38 32.44
C ASN A 38 -23.39 -11.44 32.50
N ALA A 39 -23.91 -12.59 32.93
CA ALA A 39 -25.34 -12.85 32.96
C ALA A 39 -26.12 -11.93 33.92
N SER A 40 -25.47 -11.35 34.94
CA SER A 40 -26.12 -10.47 35.92
C SER A 40 -26.46 -9.08 35.38
N THR A 41 -26.04 -8.75 34.15
CA THR A 41 -26.27 -7.44 33.52
C THR A 41 -27.28 -7.46 32.37
N VAL A 42 -27.86 -8.64 32.10
CA VAL A 42 -28.92 -8.88 31.13
C VAL A 42 -30.22 -8.22 31.63
N PRO A 43 -31.08 -7.65 30.77
CA PRO A 43 -32.35 -7.05 31.20
C PRO A 43 -33.22 -8.03 32.00
N ASP A 44 -33.95 -7.52 33.00
CA ASP A 44 -34.84 -8.34 33.84
C ASP A 44 -35.79 -9.21 33.01
N GLY A 45 -35.79 -10.52 33.29
CA GLY A 45 -36.61 -11.52 32.59
C GLY A 45 -36.07 -11.96 31.22
N ALA A 46 -34.90 -11.50 30.79
CA ALA A 46 -34.23 -11.95 29.58
C ALA A 46 -33.10 -12.94 29.87
N GLU A 47 -32.87 -13.86 28.92
CA GLU A 47 -31.79 -14.83 28.98
C GLU A 47 -30.53 -14.31 28.26
N PRO A 48 -29.31 -14.53 28.81
CA PRO A 48 -28.08 -14.21 28.10
C PRO A 48 -27.97 -15.06 26.81
N PHE A 49 -27.52 -14.46 25.72
CA PHE A 49 -27.25 -15.20 24.49
C PHE A 49 -25.78 -15.68 24.42
N ARG A 50 -25.56 -16.73 23.60
CA ARG A 50 -24.24 -17.26 23.26
C ARG A 50 -24.01 -17.13 21.77
N PHE A 51 -22.77 -16.87 21.39
CA PHE A 51 -22.33 -17.00 20.00
C PHE A 51 -21.71 -18.36 19.81
N ARG A 52 -22.55 -19.38 19.56
CA ARG A 52 -22.08 -20.76 19.39
C ARG A 52 -21.12 -20.92 18.22
N THR A 53 -21.36 -20.23 17.12
CA THR A 53 -20.49 -20.24 15.95
C THR A 53 -19.79 -18.90 15.82
N VAL A 54 -18.46 -18.93 15.79
CA VAL A 54 -17.61 -17.75 15.60
C VAL A 54 -16.81 -17.93 14.32
N LEU A 55 -16.90 -16.94 13.43
CA LEU A 55 -16.10 -16.83 12.23
C LEU A 55 -15.14 -15.66 12.38
N ILE A 56 -13.84 -15.91 12.20
CA ILE A 56 -12.81 -14.87 12.20
C ILE A 56 -12.20 -14.79 10.80
N ASP A 57 -12.43 -13.68 10.11
CA ASP A 57 -11.78 -13.35 8.85
C ASP A 57 -10.44 -12.61 9.09
N GLU A 58 -9.53 -12.69 8.12
CA GLU A 58 -8.14 -12.21 8.23
C GLU A 58 -7.43 -12.73 9.51
N ALA A 59 -7.75 -13.97 9.93
CA ALA A 59 -7.27 -14.59 11.16
C ALA A 59 -5.72 -14.69 11.21
N SER A 60 -5.06 -14.79 10.06
CA SER A 60 -3.59 -14.79 9.98
C SER A 60 -2.96 -13.43 10.31
N GLN A 61 -3.72 -12.34 10.25
CA GLN A 61 -3.29 -10.99 10.62
C GLN A 61 -3.65 -10.62 12.08
N CYS A 62 -4.43 -11.45 12.78
CA CYS A 62 -4.80 -11.22 14.16
C CYS A 62 -3.78 -11.86 15.11
N ALA A 63 -3.24 -11.08 16.05
CA ALA A 63 -2.41 -11.64 17.11
C ALA A 63 -3.24 -12.64 17.92
N GLU A 64 -2.66 -13.77 18.29
CA GLU A 64 -3.39 -14.86 18.93
C GLU A 64 -4.25 -14.43 20.13
N PRO A 65 -3.77 -13.60 21.08
CA PRO A 65 -4.62 -13.14 22.18
C PRO A 65 -5.87 -12.41 21.71
N GLY A 66 -5.78 -11.65 20.60
CA GLY A 66 -6.92 -10.98 20.00
C GLY A 66 -7.92 -11.97 19.39
N ALA A 67 -7.45 -13.03 18.73
CA ALA A 67 -8.30 -14.07 18.14
C ALA A 67 -9.04 -14.91 19.20
N LEU A 68 -8.54 -14.95 20.44
CA LEU A 68 -9.21 -15.62 21.56
C LEU A 68 -10.37 -14.81 22.15
N VAL A 69 -10.37 -13.48 22.00
CA VAL A 69 -11.39 -12.59 22.58
C VAL A 69 -12.82 -12.98 22.15
N PRO A 70 -13.12 -13.20 20.85
CA PRO A 70 -14.45 -13.60 20.41
C PRO A 70 -14.87 -15.00 20.88
N LEU A 71 -13.96 -15.83 21.37
CA LEU A 71 -14.31 -17.19 21.83
C LEU A 71 -14.95 -17.17 23.22
N LEU A 72 -14.65 -16.14 24.00
CA LEU A 72 -15.08 -16.00 25.38
C LEU A 72 -16.59 -15.79 25.52
N VAL A 73 -17.29 -15.39 24.45
CA VAL A 73 -18.75 -15.21 24.42
C VAL A 73 -19.55 -16.52 24.20
N GLY A 74 -18.92 -17.67 24.49
CA GLY A 74 -19.56 -18.98 24.48
C GLY A 74 -19.45 -19.73 23.15
N ALA A 75 -18.32 -19.61 22.46
CA ALA A 75 -18.07 -20.30 21.19
C ALA A 75 -17.95 -21.82 21.37
N GLU A 76 -18.69 -22.57 20.56
CA GLU A 76 -18.68 -24.04 20.46
C GLU A 76 -18.09 -24.51 19.11
N GLN A 77 -18.22 -23.69 18.07
CA GLN A 77 -17.67 -23.90 16.73
C GLN A 77 -16.87 -22.67 16.31
N LEU A 78 -15.62 -22.88 15.88
CA LEU A 78 -14.72 -21.83 15.40
C LEU A 78 -14.35 -22.08 13.94
N ILE A 79 -14.53 -21.05 13.11
CA ILE A 79 -14.09 -21.02 11.71
C ILE A 79 -13.06 -19.91 11.58
N LEU A 80 -11.85 -20.26 11.16
CA LEU A 80 -10.78 -19.29 10.91
C LEU A 80 -10.55 -19.18 9.41
N ILE A 81 -10.68 -17.97 8.87
CA ILE A 81 -10.37 -17.64 7.49
C ILE A 81 -9.15 -16.74 7.51
N GLY A 82 -8.12 -17.12 6.76
CA GLY A 82 -6.86 -16.39 6.73
C GLY A 82 -5.90 -16.95 5.70
N ASP A 83 -4.77 -16.27 5.54
CA ASP A 83 -3.72 -16.65 4.61
C ASP A 83 -2.35 -16.47 5.28
N GLN A 84 -1.70 -17.58 5.62
CA GLN A 84 -0.36 -17.62 6.23
C GLN A 84 0.75 -17.13 5.27
N ASN A 85 0.44 -17.01 3.98
CA ASN A 85 1.31 -16.45 2.95
C ASN A 85 1.14 -14.93 2.76
N GLN A 86 0.21 -14.30 3.48
CA GLN A 86 0.07 -12.84 3.58
C GLN A 86 0.58 -12.33 4.93
N LEU A 87 0.33 -11.06 5.28
CA LEU A 87 1.01 -10.42 6.41
C LEU A 87 0.59 -11.03 7.76
N PRO A 88 1.56 -11.22 8.67
CA PRO A 88 1.27 -11.65 10.03
C PRO A 88 0.75 -10.46 10.88
N PRO A 89 0.37 -10.70 12.14
CA PRO A 89 0.05 -9.64 13.08
C PRO A 89 1.18 -8.62 13.23
N THR A 90 0.81 -7.34 13.30
CA THR A 90 1.78 -6.26 13.50
C THR A 90 2.15 -6.17 14.98
N VAL A 91 3.39 -6.52 15.32
CA VAL A 91 3.93 -6.42 16.68
C VAL A 91 5.01 -5.33 16.72
N LEU A 92 4.74 -4.25 17.46
CA LEU A 92 5.66 -3.11 17.56
C LEU A 92 6.88 -3.40 18.45
N SER A 93 6.66 -4.15 19.54
CA SER A 93 7.74 -4.56 20.44
C SER A 93 8.56 -5.69 19.82
N LYS A 94 9.85 -5.45 19.60
CA LYS A 94 10.77 -6.48 19.08
C LYS A 94 10.88 -7.66 20.03
N GLU A 95 10.89 -7.41 21.34
CA GLU A 95 10.93 -8.43 22.38
C GLU A 95 9.68 -9.30 22.33
N ALA A 96 8.49 -8.69 22.23
CA ALA A 96 7.24 -9.45 22.12
C ALA A 96 7.18 -10.24 20.80
N ALA A 97 7.67 -9.68 19.70
CA ALA A 97 7.77 -10.38 18.42
C ALA A 97 8.72 -11.59 18.53
N GLN A 98 9.89 -11.43 19.17
CA GLN A 98 10.83 -12.52 19.45
C GLN A 98 10.23 -13.59 20.37
N GLY A 99 9.38 -13.17 21.32
CA GLY A 99 8.59 -14.05 22.18
C GLY A 99 7.41 -14.74 21.48
N GLY A 100 7.21 -14.53 20.17
CA GLY A 100 6.23 -15.26 19.37
C GLY A 100 4.87 -14.56 19.19
N LEU A 101 4.67 -13.32 19.67
CA LEU A 101 3.37 -12.63 19.55
C LEU A 101 2.97 -12.31 18.09
N HIS A 102 3.91 -12.45 17.15
CA HIS A 102 3.67 -12.32 15.72
C HIS A 102 3.15 -13.61 15.07
N VAL A 103 3.03 -14.70 15.83
CA VAL A 103 2.41 -15.94 15.36
C VAL A 103 0.91 -15.82 15.65
N SER A 104 0.09 -15.93 14.60
CA SER A 104 -1.36 -15.92 14.76
C SER A 104 -1.87 -17.27 15.27
N LEU A 105 -3.09 -17.29 15.82
CA LEU A 105 -3.77 -18.54 16.18
C LEU A 105 -3.87 -19.47 14.96
N PHE A 106 -4.19 -18.91 13.79
CA PHE A 106 -4.25 -19.64 12.53
C PHE A 106 -2.93 -20.34 12.21
N GLU A 107 -1.82 -19.61 12.21
CA GLU A 107 -0.48 -20.18 11.94
C GLU A 107 -0.06 -21.21 12.98
N ARG A 108 -0.38 -21.00 14.26
CA ARG A 108 -0.09 -21.97 15.33
C ARG A 108 -0.86 -23.27 15.15
N LEU A 109 -2.14 -23.21 14.77
CA LEU A 109 -2.93 -24.41 14.52
C LEU A 109 -2.40 -25.22 13.33
N LEU A 110 -1.95 -24.54 12.26
CA LEU A 110 -1.28 -25.19 11.14
C LEU A 110 0.02 -25.90 11.56
N SER A 111 0.83 -25.27 12.41
CA SER A 111 2.09 -25.88 12.88
C SER A 111 1.87 -27.09 13.80
N LEU A 112 0.71 -27.19 14.44
CA LEU A 112 0.25 -28.34 15.21
C LEU A 112 -0.34 -29.47 14.35
N GLY A 113 -0.35 -29.32 13.02
CA GLY A 113 -0.79 -30.35 12.09
C GLY A 113 -2.26 -30.25 11.66
N MET A 114 -2.96 -29.15 11.98
CA MET A 114 -4.26 -28.89 11.36
C MET A 114 -4.07 -28.54 9.88
N GLU A 115 -4.93 -29.11 9.03
CA GLU A 115 -4.93 -28.79 7.62
C GLU A 115 -5.87 -27.61 7.34
N ALA A 116 -5.37 -26.58 6.65
CA ALA A 116 -6.22 -25.54 6.07
C ALA A 116 -6.71 -25.96 4.69
N HIS A 117 -7.99 -25.74 4.43
CA HIS A 117 -8.56 -25.88 3.09
C HIS A 117 -8.21 -24.66 2.23
N LEU A 118 -7.33 -24.85 1.24
CA LEU A 118 -6.95 -23.79 0.30
C LEU A 118 -8.02 -23.62 -0.79
N LEU A 119 -8.62 -22.43 -0.86
CA LEU A 119 -9.44 -22.03 -2.01
C LEU A 119 -8.54 -21.75 -3.21
N THR A 120 -8.66 -22.57 -4.27
CA THR A 120 -7.74 -22.53 -5.43
C THR A 120 -8.21 -21.61 -6.55
N ARG A 121 -9.50 -21.30 -6.63
CA ARG A 121 -10.04 -20.40 -7.66
C ARG A 121 -9.94 -18.95 -7.22
N GLN A 122 -9.37 -18.10 -8.07
CA GLN A 122 -9.28 -16.66 -7.82
C GLN A 122 -9.99 -15.86 -8.93
N TYR A 123 -10.61 -14.75 -8.53
CA TYR A 123 -11.49 -13.92 -9.37
C TYR A 123 -10.99 -12.47 -9.53
N ARG A 124 -9.85 -12.13 -8.93
CA ARG A 124 -9.33 -10.76 -8.85
C ARG A 124 -8.47 -10.40 -10.05
N MET A 125 -7.39 -11.17 -10.24
CA MET A 125 -6.27 -10.83 -11.11
C MET A 125 -6.40 -11.53 -12.47
N PRO A 126 -5.93 -10.93 -13.58
CA PRO A 126 -5.72 -11.66 -14.82
C PRO A 126 -4.64 -12.75 -14.65
N PRO A 127 -4.65 -13.81 -15.49
CA PRO A 127 -3.68 -14.91 -15.37
C PRO A 127 -2.22 -14.45 -15.39
N SER A 128 -1.90 -13.41 -16.15
CA SER A 128 -0.54 -12.86 -16.26
C SER A 128 -0.01 -12.26 -14.95
N ILE A 129 -0.89 -11.68 -14.11
CA ILE A 129 -0.53 -11.15 -12.80
C ILE A 129 -0.50 -12.28 -11.77
N ALA A 130 -1.51 -13.17 -11.79
CA ALA A 130 -1.63 -14.29 -10.86
C ALA A 130 -0.53 -15.35 -11.00
N GLU A 131 0.10 -15.48 -12.17
CA GLU A 131 1.09 -16.53 -12.46
C GLU A 131 2.23 -16.55 -11.44
N PHE A 132 2.85 -15.40 -11.15
CA PHE A 132 3.99 -15.36 -10.25
C PHE A 132 3.59 -15.65 -8.80
N PRO A 133 2.60 -14.95 -8.20
CA PRO A 133 2.18 -15.26 -6.84
C PRO A 133 1.74 -16.72 -6.66
N SER A 134 0.94 -17.25 -7.59
CA SER A 134 0.49 -18.64 -7.58
C SER A 134 1.68 -19.61 -7.49
N LYS A 135 2.64 -19.52 -8.41
CA LYS A 135 3.83 -20.38 -8.43
C LYS A 135 4.72 -20.19 -7.21
N ARG A 136 4.93 -18.94 -6.79
CA ARG A 136 5.94 -18.62 -5.77
C ARG A 136 5.46 -18.87 -4.35
N PHE A 137 4.20 -18.60 -4.05
CA PHE A 137 3.68 -18.61 -2.68
C PHE A 137 2.64 -19.70 -2.43
N TYR A 138 1.96 -20.20 -3.48
CA TYR A 138 0.85 -21.16 -3.35
C TYR A 138 1.10 -22.46 -4.12
N GLY A 139 2.35 -22.78 -4.45
CA GLY A 139 2.73 -24.03 -5.12
C GLY A 139 2.12 -24.20 -6.52
N GLY A 140 1.74 -23.11 -7.18
CA GLY A 140 1.10 -23.13 -8.50
C GLY A 140 -0.37 -23.55 -8.49
N LYS A 141 -0.99 -23.65 -7.31
CA LYS A 141 -2.36 -24.19 -7.15
C LYS A 141 -3.47 -23.18 -7.49
N LEU A 142 -3.16 -21.88 -7.61
CA LEU A 142 -4.20 -20.88 -7.91
C LEU A 142 -4.53 -20.84 -9.40
N THR A 143 -5.83 -20.93 -9.71
CA THR A 143 -6.38 -20.85 -11.07
C THR A 143 -7.27 -19.62 -11.22
N THR A 144 -7.05 -18.85 -12.28
CA THR A 144 -7.88 -17.68 -12.60
C THR A 144 -9.17 -18.10 -13.28
N GLU A 145 -10.32 -17.75 -12.69
CA GLU A 145 -11.60 -17.92 -13.37
C GLU A 145 -11.79 -16.81 -14.41
N LYS A 146 -12.49 -17.11 -15.51
CA LYS A 146 -12.86 -16.09 -16.49
C LYS A 146 -13.81 -15.10 -15.82
N ARG A 147 -13.43 -13.82 -15.81
CA ARG A 147 -14.36 -12.74 -15.47
C ARG A 147 -15.31 -12.54 -16.65
N GLU A 148 -16.60 -12.39 -16.37
CA GLU A 148 -17.46 -11.63 -17.28
C GLU A 148 -16.91 -10.20 -17.34
N ALA A 149 -16.74 -9.65 -18.55
CA ALA A 149 -16.14 -8.32 -18.74
C ALA A 149 -16.99 -7.29 -17.98
N SER A 150 -16.48 -6.79 -16.85
CA SER A 150 -17.31 -6.06 -15.89
C SER A 150 -17.33 -4.54 -16.07
N ASP A 151 -16.69 -3.98 -17.12
CA ASP A 151 -16.81 -2.56 -17.46
C ASP A 151 -16.18 -2.30 -18.86
N PRO A 152 -16.87 -1.69 -19.84
CA PRO A 152 -16.26 -1.23 -21.09
C PRO A 152 -15.03 -0.32 -20.90
N ALA A 153 -14.91 0.38 -19.77
CA ALA A 153 -13.72 1.18 -19.45
C ALA A 153 -12.47 0.32 -19.18
N SER A 154 -12.63 -0.92 -18.70
CA SER A 154 -11.55 -1.90 -18.47
C SER A 154 -10.99 -2.52 -19.76
N GLU A 155 -11.68 -2.33 -20.90
CA GLU A 155 -11.21 -2.78 -22.21
C GLU A 155 -10.29 -1.77 -22.92
N ARG A 156 -10.01 -0.62 -22.30
CA ARG A 156 -9.09 0.38 -22.86
C ARG A 156 -7.66 -0.19 -22.90
N ARG A 157 -7.22 -0.64 -24.07
CA ARG A 157 -5.86 -1.17 -24.31
C ARG A 157 -4.83 -0.10 -24.63
N ASP A 158 -5.04 1.13 -24.19
CA ASP A 158 -4.21 2.25 -24.61
C ASP A 158 -2.98 2.47 -23.70
N ILE A 159 -2.93 1.84 -22.52
CA ILE A 159 -1.73 1.77 -21.68
C ILE A 159 -0.61 1.05 -22.46
N LEU A 160 0.58 1.64 -22.43
CA LEU A 160 1.76 1.16 -23.15
C LEU A 160 2.44 -0.01 -22.42
N TRP A 161 1.73 -1.13 -22.26
CA TRP A 161 2.29 -2.33 -21.65
C TRP A 161 3.49 -2.84 -22.47
N PRO A 162 4.60 -3.26 -21.84
CA PRO A 162 5.80 -3.71 -22.56
C PRO A 162 5.53 -4.89 -23.51
N ARG A 163 4.63 -5.79 -23.10
CA ARG A 163 4.22 -6.98 -23.86
C ARG A 163 2.71 -7.18 -23.74
N PRO A 164 1.88 -6.43 -24.49
CA PRO A 164 0.42 -6.49 -24.37
C PRO A 164 -0.14 -7.90 -24.59
N SER A 165 0.48 -8.69 -25.47
CA SER A 165 0.11 -10.09 -25.73
C SER A 165 0.38 -11.05 -24.57
N ARG A 166 1.23 -10.67 -23.62
CA ARG A 166 1.57 -11.46 -22.42
C ARG A 166 0.91 -10.95 -21.15
N GLY A 167 0.25 -9.80 -21.23
CA GLY A 167 -0.58 -9.24 -20.18
C GLY A 167 -0.09 -7.89 -19.63
N PRO A 168 -0.92 -7.26 -18.79
CA PRO A 168 -0.74 -5.90 -18.27
C PRO A 168 0.22 -5.85 -17.06
N VAL A 169 1.48 -6.21 -17.29
CA VAL A 169 2.55 -6.20 -16.28
C VAL A 169 3.75 -5.43 -16.79
N ALA A 170 4.30 -4.56 -15.95
CA ALA A 170 5.57 -3.88 -16.21
C ALA A 170 6.46 -3.86 -14.96
N PHE A 171 7.76 -4.00 -15.17
CA PHE A 171 8.79 -3.68 -14.19
C PHE A 171 9.64 -2.54 -14.75
N VAL A 172 9.59 -1.37 -14.12
CA VAL A 172 10.41 -0.22 -14.50
C VAL A 172 11.75 -0.32 -13.78
N ASP A 173 12.81 -0.50 -14.55
CA ASP A 173 14.18 -0.56 -14.05
C ASP A 173 14.65 0.83 -13.62
N MET A 174 14.65 1.07 -12.32
CA MET A 174 15.06 2.35 -11.72
C MET A 174 16.55 2.36 -11.35
N SER A 175 17.34 1.42 -11.87
CA SER A 175 18.78 1.42 -11.67
C SER A 175 19.41 2.66 -12.30
N ARG A 176 20.26 3.35 -11.52
CA ARG A 176 21.04 4.48 -12.04
C ARG A 176 22.11 3.97 -13.01
N PRO A 177 22.25 4.55 -14.21
CA PRO A 177 23.55 4.63 -14.87
C PRO A 177 24.44 5.51 -13.98
N HIS A 178 25.40 4.90 -13.29
CA HIS A 178 26.55 5.52 -12.60
C HIS A 178 26.34 6.88 -11.89
N LEU A 179 26.11 6.85 -10.57
CA LEU A 179 26.34 8.02 -9.71
C LEU A 179 27.07 7.58 -8.44
N ALA A 180 28.37 7.84 -8.45
CA ALA A 180 29.20 7.95 -7.27
C ALA A 180 28.52 8.89 -6.25
N LYS A 181 28.68 8.52 -4.98
CA LYS A 181 28.25 9.20 -3.75
C LYS A 181 28.15 10.74 -3.91
N ARG A 182 26.93 11.30 -3.99
CA ARG A 182 26.70 12.69 -3.58
C ARG A 182 26.27 12.69 -2.12
N HIS A 183 27.23 13.04 -1.25
CA HIS A 183 26.97 13.51 0.10
C HIS A 183 26.08 14.75 0.00
N VAL A 184 24.95 14.77 0.70
CA VAL A 184 24.17 16.00 0.91
C VAL A 184 24.75 16.66 2.17
N PRO A 185 25.33 17.87 2.10
CA PRO A 185 25.81 18.58 3.28
C PRO A 185 24.62 18.92 4.18
N LYS A 186 24.81 18.81 5.51
CA LYS A 186 23.86 19.36 6.48
C LYS A 186 23.81 20.88 6.30
N ALA A 187 22.61 21.43 6.18
CA ALA A 187 22.40 22.87 6.22
C ALA A 187 22.88 23.42 7.56
N SER A 188 23.86 24.32 7.51
CA SER A 188 24.33 25.13 8.61
C SER A 188 23.40 26.32 8.82
N GLY A 189 22.82 26.46 10.02
CA GLY A 189 22.21 27.72 10.41
C GLY A 189 21.07 27.60 11.41
N GLU A 190 21.32 27.12 12.63
CA GLU A 190 20.46 27.49 13.77
C GLU A 190 21.34 27.86 14.97
N LYS A 191 21.12 29.09 15.44
CA LYS A 191 21.88 29.79 16.47
C LYS A 191 21.60 29.17 17.85
N LYS A 192 22.66 28.93 18.62
CA LYS A 192 22.57 28.62 20.06
C LYS A 192 22.18 29.88 20.83
N GLY A 193 20.96 29.92 21.37
CA GLY A 193 20.55 30.82 22.45
C GLY A 193 20.61 30.09 23.80
N LYS A 194 21.26 30.72 24.79
CA LYS A 194 21.41 30.26 26.18
C LYS A 194 20.06 30.04 26.87
N ALA A 195 19.97 28.99 27.70
CA ALA A 195 18.99 28.88 28.79
C ALA A 195 19.70 29.07 30.14
N PRO A 196 19.08 29.74 31.13
CA PRO A 196 19.65 29.94 32.47
C PRO A 196 19.36 28.78 33.43
N ALA A 197 19.97 28.90 34.61
CA ALA A 197 20.24 27.90 35.63
C ALA A 197 19.08 27.54 36.60
N ASP A 198 19.35 26.49 37.38
CA ASP A 198 18.89 26.13 38.73
C ASP A 198 17.39 25.86 38.99
N GLU A 199 17.06 24.67 39.50
CA GLU A 199 17.06 24.38 40.95
C GLU A 199 16.76 22.89 41.24
N ALA A 200 17.41 22.35 42.27
CA ALA A 200 17.20 21.01 42.83
C ALA A 200 16.35 21.07 44.12
N PRO A 201 15.87 19.91 44.61
CA PRO A 201 16.09 19.58 46.03
C PRO A 201 16.63 18.15 46.23
N ARG A 202 17.77 17.97 46.93
CA ARG A 202 17.95 17.61 48.37
C ARG A 202 17.43 16.20 48.73
N THR A 203 18.28 15.16 48.76
CA THR A 203 19.18 14.62 49.84
C THR A 203 18.56 13.55 50.75
N LEU A 204 19.26 12.39 50.89
CA LEU A 204 19.44 11.52 52.08
C LEU A 204 20.30 10.28 51.63
N GLU A 205 21.63 10.34 51.72
CA GLU A 205 22.54 9.72 52.72
C GLU A 205 22.53 8.17 52.84
N ARG A 206 23.64 7.52 52.40
CA ARG A 206 24.66 6.71 53.14
C ARG A 206 24.19 5.27 53.54
N THR A 207 24.93 4.17 53.38
CA THR A 207 26.35 3.88 53.71
C THR A 207 26.80 2.46 53.21
N ARG A 208 28.05 2.37 52.69
CA ARG A 208 29.16 1.38 52.93
C ARG A 208 29.01 -0.17 52.80
N ALA A 209 29.82 -0.78 51.91
CA ALA A 209 30.88 -1.81 52.15
C ALA A 209 31.04 -2.89 51.02
N GLN A 210 32.29 -3.24 50.71
CA GLN A 210 32.87 -4.11 49.63
C GLN A 210 32.94 -5.63 50.00
N PRO A 211 33.66 -6.55 49.29
CA PRO A 211 33.92 -6.81 47.84
C PRO A 211 33.71 -8.30 47.42
N GLY A 212 33.71 -8.63 46.12
CA GLY A 212 33.96 -10.03 45.68
C GLY A 212 33.63 -10.40 44.22
N ALA A 213 34.69 -10.65 43.44
CA ALA A 213 34.83 -11.62 42.33
C ALA A 213 33.95 -11.55 41.04
N ALA A 214 34.61 -11.16 39.95
CA ALA A 214 34.65 -11.78 38.62
C ALA A 214 33.35 -12.27 37.93
N ASN A 215 32.94 -11.58 36.86
CA ASN A 215 33.07 -12.13 35.50
C ASN A 215 32.85 -11.07 34.42
N GLN A 216 33.70 -11.12 33.40
CA GLN A 216 33.66 -10.29 32.21
C GLN A 216 32.38 -10.58 31.41
N ALA A 217 31.57 -9.54 31.19
CA ALA A 217 30.61 -9.47 30.11
C ALA A 217 30.87 -8.17 29.34
N ASP A 218 31.28 -8.34 28.10
CA ASP A 218 31.50 -7.28 27.11
C ASP A 218 30.15 -6.64 26.77
N ASP A 219 29.85 -5.52 27.44
CA ASP A 219 28.60 -4.79 27.31
C ASP A 219 28.67 -3.87 26.07
N GLY A 220 28.50 -4.49 24.91
CA GLY A 220 28.41 -3.84 23.60
C GLY A 220 27.11 -3.04 23.41
N ARG A 221 26.85 -2.06 24.28
CA ARG A 221 25.78 -1.06 24.09
C ARG A 221 26.13 -0.12 22.94
N SER A 222 25.75 -0.49 21.73
CA SER A 222 25.59 0.47 20.63
C SER A 222 24.18 1.08 20.67
N PRO A 223 24.01 2.39 20.88
CA PRO A 223 22.69 3.02 20.85
C PRO A 223 22.15 3.02 19.41
N GLN A 224 21.19 2.16 19.11
CA GLN A 224 20.45 2.21 17.84
C GLN A 224 19.57 3.46 17.82
N ARG A 225 20.11 4.54 17.24
CA ARG A 225 19.34 5.68 16.74
C ARG A 225 18.19 5.18 15.86
N SER A 226 16.97 5.66 16.12
CA SER A 226 15.80 5.47 15.26
C SER A 226 16.12 5.94 13.83
N LYS A 227 16.32 4.99 12.91
CA LYS A 227 16.48 5.31 11.48
C LYS A 227 15.11 5.73 10.94
N GLY A 228 15.00 7.00 10.53
CA GLY A 228 13.80 7.52 9.87
C GLY A 228 13.40 6.70 8.63
N SER A 229 12.12 6.77 8.26
CA SER A 229 11.57 6.14 7.06
C SER A 229 12.25 6.67 5.79
N ILE A 230 12.52 5.79 4.81
CA ILE A 230 13.33 6.07 3.61
C ILE A 230 12.40 6.44 2.43
N GLU A 231 12.87 7.29 1.52
CA GLU A 231 12.21 7.65 0.26
C GLU A 231 13.17 7.56 -0.95
N ASN A 232 12.60 7.44 -2.15
CA ASN A 232 13.30 7.47 -3.43
C ASN A 232 12.59 8.47 -4.36
N PRO A 233 13.15 9.69 -4.52
CA PRO A 233 12.58 10.73 -5.36
C PRO A 233 12.29 10.33 -6.80
N MET A 234 13.19 9.58 -7.44
CA MET A 234 13.03 9.21 -8.85
C MET A 234 11.87 8.23 -9.03
N GLU A 235 11.75 7.23 -8.13
CA GLU A 235 10.61 6.32 -8.13
C GLU A 235 9.29 7.05 -7.86
N ALA A 236 9.30 8.01 -6.92
CA ALA A 236 8.10 8.78 -6.60
C ALA A 236 7.64 9.62 -7.80
N GLU A 237 8.57 10.28 -8.49
CA GLU A 237 8.28 11.06 -9.69
C GLU A 237 7.79 10.17 -10.84
N GLU A 238 8.43 9.02 -11.05
CA GLU A 238 8.04 8.08 -12.10
C GLU A 238 6.64 7.51 -11.85
N ALA A 239 6.32 7.10 -10.61
CA ALA A 239 4.99 6.66 -10.22
C ALA A 239 3.92 7.71 -10.54
N VAL A 240 4.18 8.97 -10.21
CA VAL A 240 3.24 10.08 -10.46
C VAL A 240 3.07 10.34 -11.95
N LYS A 241 4.14 10.25 -12.77
CA LYS A 241 4.02 10.42 -14.23
C LYS A 241 3.16 9.33 -14.85
N ILE A 242 3.34 8.07 -14.44
CA ILE A 242 2.52 6.94 -14.88
C ILE A 242 1.05 7.17 -14.53
N VAL A 243 0.76 7.54 -13.28
CA VAL A 243 -0.62 7.79 -12.83
C VAL A 243 -1.26 9.00 -13.55
N VAL A 244 -0.51 10.08 -13.77
CA VAL A 244 -1.00 11.23 -14.53
C VAL A 244 -1.32 10.82 -15.98
N ASP A 245 -0.50 9.99 -16.61
CA ASP A 245 -0.78 9.48 -17.96
C ASP A 245 -2.05 8.61 -17.99
N TRP A 246 -2.24 7.72 -17.01
CA TRP A 246 -3.48 6.96 -16.86
C TRP A 246 -4.69 7.89 -16.70
N ILE A 247 -4.66 8.88 -15.82
CA ILE A 247 -5.80 9.80 -15.67
C ILE A 247 -6.07 10.58 -16.98
N LYS A 248 -5.03 11.02 -17.69
CA LYS A 248 -5.17 11.70 -19.00
C LYS A 248 -5.81 10.82 -20.07
N ARG A 249 -5.66 9.50 -19.97
CA ARG A 249 -6.31 8.50 -20.84
C ARG A 249 -7.74 8.17 -20.42
N GLY A 250 -8.19 8.76 -19.31
CA GLY A 250 -9.56 8.71 -18.84
C GLY A 250 -9.83 7.66 -17.78
N TYR A 251 -8.80 7.08 -17.15
CA TYR A 251 -8.96 6.20 -15.99
C TYR A 251 -9.30 7.04 -14.75
N ALA A 252 -10.30 6.59 -13.98
CA ALA A 252 -10.71 7.26 -12.76
C ALA A 252 -9.63 7.15 -11.67
N GLY A 253 -9.43 8.20 -10.88
CA GLY A 253 -8.44 8.23 -9.81
C GLY A 253 -8.68 7.16 -8.75
N GLU A 254 -9.95 6.91 -8.40
CA GLU A 254 -10.36 5.87 -7.45
C GLU A 254 -9.99 4.45 -7.90
N ALA A 255 -9.81 4.23 -9.21
CA ALA A 255 -9.39 2.97 -9.79
C ALA A 255 -7.87 2.71 -9.69
N ILE A 256 -7.12 3.70 -9.20
CA ILE A 256 -5.65 3.68 -9.16
C ILE A 256 -5.15 3.62 -7.71
N GLY A 257 -4.29 2.65 -7.44
CA GLY A 257 -3.54 2.52 -6.19
C GLY A 257 -2.04 2.70 -6.38
N ILE A 258 -1.38 3.39 -5.45
CA ILE A 258 0.08 3.40 -5.34
C ILE A 258 0.48 2.82 -3.98
N ILE A 259 1.28 1.76 -4.02
CA ILE A 259 1.70 1.02 -2.83
C ILE A 259 3.21 1.20 -2.64
N SER A 260 3.64 1.49 -1.42
CA SER A 260 5.07 1.55 -1.10
C SER A 260 5.39 1.08 0.33
N PRO A 261 6.47 0.34 0.59
CA PRO A 261 6.81 -0.17 1.91
C PRO A 261 7.12 0.92 2.96
N TYR A 262 7.39 2.17 2.57
CA TYR A 262 7.89 3.20 3.48
C TYR A 262 6.95 4.41 3.56
N ASN A 263 6.57 4.79 4.79
CA ASN A 263 5.74 5.97 5.06
C ASN A 263 6.31 7.29 4.50
N ALA A 264 7.64 7.46 4.47
CA ALA A 264 8.26 8.64 3.84
C ALA A 264 7.97 8.69 2.34
N GLN A 265 8.12 7.56 1.63
CA GLN A 265 7.78 7.48 0.21
C GLN A 265 6.28 7.73 -0.04
N VAL A 266 5.40 7.15 0.79
CA VAL A 266 3.95 7.39 0.71
C VAL A 266 3.63 8.89 0.84
N ARG A 267 4.21 9.57 1.84
CA ARG A 267 4.05 11.03 2.01
C ARG A 267 4.55 11.79 0.80
N ARG A 268 5.77 11.47 0.32
CA ARG A 268 6.36 12.13 -0.85
C ARG A 268 5.49 12.00 -2.10
N ILE A 269 4.97 10.81 -2.38
CA ILE A 269 4.10 10.56 -3.54
C ILE A 269 2.80 11.36 -3.42
N ARG A 270 2.16 11.36 -2.24
CA ARG A 270 0.97 12.19 -1.98
C ARG A 270 1.25 13.67 -2.20
N ASP A 271 2.40 14.17 -1.76
CA ASP A 271 2.80 15.57 -1.96
C ASP A 271 3.04 15.89 -3.44
N LEU A 272 3.65 14.97 -4.20
CA LEU A 272 3.83 15.13 -5.65
C LEU A 272 2.49 15.11 -6.41
N LEU A 273 1.56 14.23 -6.05
CA LEU A 273 0.20 14.22 -6.62
C LEU A 273 -0.53 15.53 -6.33
N LYS A 274 -0.48 16.01 -5.08
CA LYS A 274 -1.03 17.32 -4.70
C LYS A 274 -0.39 18.45 -5.51
N LYS A 275 0.94 18.49 -5.59
CA LYS A 275 1.66 19.50 -6.39
C LYS A 275 1.26 19.46 -7.87
N LYS A 276 1.02 18.27 -8.43
CA LYS A 276 0.54 18.11 -9.82
C LYS A 276 -0.90 18.56 -10.00
N ALA A 277 -1.78 18.25 -9.05
CA ALA A 277 -3.15 18.75 -9.05
C ALA A 277 -3.14 20.29 -8.97
N PHE A 278 -2.43 20.88 -8.03
CA PHE A 278 -2.40 22.33 -7.85
C PHE A 278 -1.48 23.09 -8.83
N GLY A 279 -0.80 22.40 -9.75
CA GLY A 279 0.34 22.92 -10.51
C GLY A 279 0.19 24.37 -11.01
N VAL A 280 1.05 25.25 -10.47
CA VAL A 280 1.83 26.40 -11.03
C VAL A 280 1.24 27.27 -12.16
N ASP A 281 -0.04 27.19 -12.49
CA ASP A 281 -0.65 28.10 -13.48
C ASP A 281 -1.15 29.42 -12.86
N LYS A 282 -1.24 29.52 -11.52
CA LYS A 282 -1.74 30.75 -10.87
C LYS A 282 -0.71 31.87 -10.81
N GLU A 283 0.59 31.59 -10.68
CA GLU A 283 1.61 32.66 -10.62
C GLU A 283 1.98 33.18 -12.02
N ILE A 284 2.03 32.32 -13.03
CA ILE A 284 2.35 32.73 -14.41
C ILE A 284 1.16 33.48 -15.04
N ARG A 285 -0.09 32.99 -14.89
CA ARG A 285 -1.27 33.69 -15.45
C ARG A 285 -1.56 35.02 -14.75
N ARG A 286 -1.25 35.15 -13.45
CA ARG A 286 -1.43 36.42 -12.71
C ARG A 286 -0.32 37.42 -13.03
N GLY A 287 0.89 36.95 -13.34
CA GLY A 287 2.00 37.80 -13.79
C GLY A 287 1.88 38.27 -15.24
N GLN A 288 1.37 37.43 -16.15
CA GLN A 288 1.22 37.77 -17.57
C GLN A 288 0.02 38.68 -17.87
N ARG A 289 -1.10 38.56 -17.15
CA ARG A 289 -2.28 39.44 -17.34
C ARG A 289 -2.08 40.89 -16.87
N LEU A 290 -1.00 41.19 -16.15
CA LEU A 290 -0.67 42.53 -15.68
C LEU A 290 0.20 43.34 -16.67
N GLY A 291 0.62 42.75 -17.80
CA GLY A 291 1.52 43.37 -18.78
C GLY A 291 0.97 43.57 -20.19
N GLU A 292 -0.27 43.19 -20.47
CA GLU A 292 -0.88 43.30 -21.81
C GLU A 292 -1.69 44.60 -21.94
N THR A 293 -1.42 45.36 -23.01
CA THR A 293 -2.21 46.55 -23.39
C THR A 293 -3.57 46.15 -23.97
N GLU A 294 -4.58 47.00 -23.82
CA GLU A 294 -5.97 46.74 -24.27
C GLU A 294 -6.06 46.40 -25.78
N ASP A 295 -5.14 46.90 -26.61
CA ASP A 295 -5.07 46.61 -28.04
C ASP A 295 -4.67 45.16 -28.38
N GLN A 296 -3.89 44.50 -27.51
CA GLN A 296 -3.47 43.10 -27.75
C GLN A 296 -4.59 42.08 -27.45
N ARG A 297 -5.64 42.49 -26.72
CA ARG A 297 -6.79 41.64 -26.40
C ARG A 297 -7.77 41.48 -27.57
N SER A 298 -7.75 42.42 -28.51
CA SER A 298 -8.78 42.54 -29.55
C SER A 298 -8.49 41.70 -30.81
N GLN A 299 -7.27 41.19 -30.99
CA GLN A 299 -6.86 40.45 -32.21
C GLN A 299 -6.78 38.92 -32.06
N SER A 300 -6.90 38.36 -30.85
CA SER A 300 -6.80 36.91 -30.59
C SER A 300 -8.14 36.19 -30.33
N GLN A 301 -9.26 36.91 -30.36
CA GLN A 301 -10.52 36.46 -29.74
C GLN A 301 -11.49 35.62 -30.60
N HIS A 302 -11.18 35.22 -31.83
CA HIS A 302 -12.20 34.56 -32.69
C HIS A 302 -11.91 33.10 -33.10
N GLY A 303 -11.04 32.40 -32.38
CA GLY A 303 -10.87 30.94 -32.55
C GLY A 303 -10.46 30.16 -31.29
N ASP A 304 -10.15 30.84 -30.16
CA ASP A 304 -9.42 30.25 -29.03
C ASP A 304 -10.30 30.00 -27.78
N GLU A 305 -11.48 30.63 -27.66
CA GLU A 305 -12.32 30.51 -26.45
C GLU A 305 -12.82 29.08 -26.21
N GLY A 306 -13.15 28.34 -27.28
CA GLY A 306 -13.59 26.95 -27.18
C GLY A 306 -12.46 25.99 -26.78
N GLU A 307 -11.25 26.22 -27.29
CA GLU A 307 -10.07 25.43 -26.90
C GLU A 307 -9.62 25.73 -25.47
N GLU A 308 -9.63 26.99 -25.06
CA GLU A 308 -9.26 27.42 -23.71
C GLU A 308 -10.21 26.84 -22.67
N LYS A 309 -11.54 26.92 -22.91
CA LYS A 309 -12.56 26.32 -22.05
C LYS A 309 -12.40 24.79 -21.93
N LEU A 310 -12.07 24.12 -23.03
CA LEU A 310 -11.82 22.67 -23.02
C LEU A 310 -10.53 22.29 -22.28
N LYS A 311 -9.47 23.11 -22.39
CA LYS A 311 -8.22 22.95 -21.64
C LYS A 311 -8.48 23.11 -20.13
N ASP A 312 -9.25 24.10 -19.73
CA ASP A 312 -9.60 24.33 -18.33
C ASP A 312 -10.44 23.18 -17.73
N LEU A 313 -11.46 22.69 -18.45
CA LEU A 313 -12.25 21.53 -18.02
C LEU A 313 -11.41 20.24 -17.90
N ARG A 314 -10.47 20.01 -18.84
CA ARG A 314 -9.54 18.87 -18.77
C ARG A 314 -8.62 18.96 -17.56
N ASN A 315 -8.14 20.17 -17.25
CA ASN A 315 -7.30 20.43 -16.09
C ASN A 315 -8.07 20.25 -14.78
N GLU A 316 -9.32 20.72 -14.71
CA GLU A 316 -10.19 20.52 -13.55
C GLU A 316 -10.47 19.03 -13.31
N ARG A 317 -10.81 18.29 -14.36
CA ARG A 317 -10.98 16.82 -14.24
C ARG A 317 -9.70 16.16 -13.74
N LEU A 318 -8.54 16.46 -14.36
CA LEU A 318 -7.26 15.89 -13.93
C LEU A 318 -6.99 16.15 -12.44
N ARG A 319 -7.32 17.35 -11.94
CA ARG A 319 -7.18 17.71 -10.52
C ARG A 319 -8.03 16.81 -9.63
N THR A 320 -9.32 16.73 -9.92
CA THR A 320 -10.29 15.95 -9.13
C THR A 320 -9.91 14.48 -9.07
N GLU A 321 -9.48 13.90 -10.19
CA GLU A 321 -9.06 12.50 -10.27
C GLU A 321 -7.75 12.27 -9.47
N LEU A 322 -6.79 13.19 -9.54
CA LEU A 322 -5.52 13.05 -8.80
C LEU A 322 -5.72 13.00 -7.27
N PHE A 323 -6.75 13.65 -6.72
CA PHE A 323 -7.08 13.56 -5.29
C PHE A 323 -7.68 12.22 -4.87
N GLN A 324 -8.29 11.50 -5.81
CA GLN A 324 -8.93 10.21 -5.55
C GLN A 324 -7.95 9.03 -5.62
N VAL A 325 -6.74 9.25 -6.12
CA VAL A 325 -5.68 8.22 -6.17
C VAL A 325 -5.31 7.79 -4.76
N GLU A 326 -5.46 6.50 -4.48
CA GLU A 326 -5.14 5.94 -3.17
C GLU A 326 -3.64 5.65 -3.08
N VAL A 327 -2.95 6.26 -2.13
CA VAL A 327 -1.51 5.99 -1.87
C VAL A 327 -1.37 5.46 -0.45
N ASN A 328 -0.82 4.27 -0.25
CA ASN A 328 -0.65 3.70 1.11
C ASN A 328 0.59 2.80 1.24
N THR A 329 0.87 2.37 2.47
CA THR A 329 1.83 1.30 2.71
C THR A 329 1.26 -0.06 2.31
N VAL A 330 2.12 -1.07 2.18
CA VAL A 330 1.68 -2.46 1.93
C VAL A 330 0.69 -2.91 3.01
N ASP A 331 1.01 -2.66 4.28
CA ASP A 331 0.18 -3.01 5.44
C ASP A 331 -1.16 -2.27 5.40
N GLY A 332 -1.15 -0.98 5.05
CA GLY A 332 -2.36 -0.16 4.94
C GLY A 332 -3.24 -0.49 3.72
N PHE A 333 -2.73 -1.32 2.79
CA PHE A 333 -3.45 -1.78 1.59
C PHE A 333 -3.95 -3.23 1.71
N GLN A 334 -3.72 -3.90 2.84
CA GLN A 334 -4.26 -5.26 3.07
C GLN A 334 -5.80 -5.25 3.05
N GLY A 335 -6.39 -6.32 2.53
CA GLY A 335 -7.84 -6.42 2.29
C GLY A 335 -8.38 -5.56 1.14
N ARG A 336 -7.59 -4.62 0.61
CA ARG A 336 -7.99 -3.72 -0.49
C ARG A 336 -7.58 -4.26 -1.85
N GLU A 337 -8.20 -3.75 -2.90
CA GLU A 337 -7.85 -4.02 -4.30
C GLU A 337 -8.11 -2.80 -5.17
N LYS A 338 -7.39 -2.69 -6.30
CA LYS A 338 -7.61 -1.64 -7.31
C LYS A 338 -7.47 -2.20 -8.71
N PRO A 339 -8.22 -1.69 -9.71
CA PRO A 339 -7.96 -1.95 -11.12
C PRO A 339 -6.48 -1.83 -11.50
N LEU A 340 -5.88 -0.66 -11.25
CA LEU A 340 -4.48 -0.39 -11.60
C LEU A 340 -3.66 -0.13 -10.34
N VAL A 341 -2.50 -0.78 -10.23
CA VAL A 341 -1.58 -0.62 -9.11
C VAL A 341 -0.18 -0.28 -9.58
N VAL A 342 0.41 0.76 -8.99
CA VAL A 342 1.85 1.04 -9.05
C VAL A 342 2.49 0.68 -7.71
N PHE A 343 3.48 -0.19 -7.70
CA PHE A 343 4.29 -0.50 -6.53
C PHE A 343 5.67 0.15 -6.61
N SER A 344 6.03 1.00 -5.64
CA SER A 344 7.37 1.58 -5.51
C SER A 344 8.17 0.86 -4.43
N SER A 345 9.27 0.20 -4.81
CA SER A 345 10.13 -0.57 -3.91
C SER A 345 11.08 0.29 -3.07
N VAL A 346 11.40 1.51 -3.51
CA VAL A 346 12.25 2.53 -2.85
C VAL A 346 13.74 2.17 -2.75
N ARG A 347 14.07 0.89 -2.57
CA ARG A 347 15.42 0.47 -2.23
C ARG A 347 16.34 0.46 -3.44
N SER A 348 17.26 1.42 -3.45
CA SER A 348 18.41 1.48 -4.35
C SER A 348 19.66 1.82 -3.54
N ASN A 349 20.57 0.85 -3.36
CA ASN A 349 21.82 1.06 -2.61
C ASN A 349 22.95 0.12 -3.05
N SER A 350 24.19 0.58 -2.90
CA SER A 350 25.40 -0.19 -3.26
C SER A 350 25.67 -1.37 -2.34
N GLY A 351 25.06 -1.40 -1.15
CA GLY A 351 25.21 -2.50 -0.20
C GLY A 351 24.21 -3.63 -0.39
N SER A 352 23.40 -3.58 -1.46
CA SER A 352 22.44 -4.64 -1.82
C SER A 352 21.54 -5.07 -0.66
N ARG A 353 21.10 -4.11 0.17
CA ARG A 353 20.18 -4.38 1.29
C ARG A 353 18.77 -4.02 0.89
N VAL A 354 17.82 -4.96 1.06
CA VAL A 354 16.38 -4.73 0.85
C VAL A 354 15.64 -4.28 2.13
N GLY A 355 16.15 -4.62 3.32
CA GLY A 355 15.56 -4.26 4.61
C GLY A 355 14.10 -4.71 4.72
N PHE A 356 13.18 -3.78 4.97
CA PHE A 356 11.73 -4.05 5.12
C PHE A 356 11.07 -4.77 3.94
N LEU A 357 11.72 -4.81 2.78
CA LEU A 357 11.29 -5.58 1.61
C LEU A 357 11.69 -7.07 1.61
N SER A 358 12.50 -7.52 2.58
CA SER A 358 12.90 -8.94 2.71
C SER A 358 11.76 -9.85 3.15
N ASP A 359 10.71 -9.28 3.75
CA ASP A 359 9.52 -10.03 4.07
C ASP A 359 8.74 -10.33 2.77
N TRP A 360 8.83 -11.59 2.35
CA TRP A 360 8.22 -12.09 1.12
C TRP A 360 6.68 -12.01 1.15
N ARG A 361 6.06 -11.98 2.34
CA ARG A 361 4.60 -11.82 2.48
C ARG A 361 4.15 -10.44 2.05
N ARG A 362 4.96 -9.40 2.31
CA ARG A 362 4.71 -8.03 1.80
C ARG A 362 4.73 -7.98 0.29
N LEU A 363 5.66 -8.70 -0.33
CA LEU A 363 5.70 -8.82 -1.78
C LEU A 363 4.45 -9.54 -2.30
N ASN A 364 4.06 -10.66 -1.67
CA ASN A 364 2.83 -11.37 -2.04
C ASN A 364 1.60 -10.45 -1.95
N VAL A 365 1.41 -9.73 -0.84
CA VAL A 365 0.32 -8.75 -0.70
C VAL A 365 0.38 -7.71 -1.82
N ALA A 366 1.54 -7.06 -2.03
CA ALA A 366 1.69 -6.02 -3.05
C ALA A 366 1.36 -6.50 -4.47
N LEU A 367 1.80 -7.70 -4.84
CA LEU A 367 1.56 -8.27 -6.18
C LEU A 367 0.11 -8.74 -6.38
N THR A 368 -0.66 -8.93 -5.31
CA THR A 368 -2.03 -9.48 -5.34
C THR A 368 -3.13 -8.42 -5.10
N ARG A 369 -2.77 -7.13 -5.05
CA ARG A 369 -3.74 -6.01 -5.00
C ARG A 369 -4.34 -5.60 -6.36
N PRO A 370 -3.65 -5.74 -7.51
CA PRO A 370 -4.21 -5.30 -8.79
C PRO A 370 -5.32 -6.23 -9.30
N ARG A 371 -6.35 -5.67 -9.93
CA ARG A 371 -7.39 -6.44 -10.66
C ARG A 371 -7.17 -6.48 -12.16
N GLU A 372 -6.48 -5.49 -12.71
CA GLU A 372 -6.33 -5.32 -14.16
C GLU A 372 -4.87 -5.11 -14.55
N GLY A 373 -4.13 -4.20 -13.91
CA GLY A 373 -2.75 -3.90 -14.33
C GLY A 373 -1.79 -3.63 -13.18
N LEU A 374 -0.55 -4.10 -13.33
CA LEU A 374 0.51 -3.96 -12.33
C LEU A 374 1.77 -3.32 -12.92
N VAL A 375 2.22 -2.24 -12.30
CA VAL A 375 3.54 -1.65 -12.55
C VAL A 375 4.39 -1.74 -11.27
N VAL A 376 5.59 -2.28 -11.37
CA VAL A 376 6.57 -2.31 -10.26
C VAL A 376 7.75 -1.41 -10.61
N LEU A 377 8.09 -0.48 -9.71
CA LEU A 377 9.27 0.38 -9.81
C LEU A 377 10.35 -0.11 -8.84
N GLY A 378 11.57 -0.33 -9.34
CA GLY A 378 12.66 -0.69 -8.45
C GLY A 378 14.03 -0.83 -9.10
N ASP A 379 15.07 -0.84 -8.27
CA ASP A 379 16.45 -1.07 -8.71
C ASP A 379 16.74 -2.58 -8.66
N PRO A 380 16.78 -3.28 -9.82
CA PRO A 380 16.98 -4.72 -9.86
C PRO A 380 18.33 -5.15 -9.27
N ARG A 381 19.35 -4.27 -9.27
CA ARG A 381 20.66 -4.57 -8.67
C ARG A 381 20.55 -4.71 -7.15
N THR A 382 19.69 -3.90 -6.52
CA THR A 382 19.42 -3.99 -5.09
C THR A 382 18.44 -5.11 -4.78
N LEU A 383 17.36 -5.22 -5.56
CA LEU A 383 16.29 -6.18 -5.28
C LEU A 383 16.74 -7.64 -5.47
N LYS A 384 17.58 -7.94 -6.45
CA LYS A 384 18.08 -9.31 -6.71
C LYS A 384 18.93 -9.92 -5.59
N SER A 385 19.27 -9.15 -4.57
CA SER A 385 19.95 -9.65 -3.36
C SER A 385 19.06 -10.50 -2.46
N ASP A 386 17.74 -10.31 -2.55
CA ASP A 386 16.75 -11.15 -1.88
C ASP A 386 16.26 -12.25 -2.84
N ALA A 387 16.11 -13.48 -2.34
CA ALA A 387 15.79 -14.64 -3.18
C ALA A 387 14.42 -14.51 -3.87
N THR A 388 13.42 -13.97 -3.17
CA THR A 388 12.06 -13.84 -3.69
C THR A 388 11.97 -12.70 -4.71
N TRP A 389 12.59 -11.56 -4.41
CA TRP A 389 12.72 -10.46 -5.36
C TRP A 389 13.55 -10.85 -6.59
N SER A 390 14.62 -11.61 -6.42
CA SER A 390 15.43 -12.12 -7.51
C SER A 390 14.61 -13.01 -8.45
N ALA A 391 13.78 -13.90 -7.89
CA ALA A 391 12.84 -14.70 -8.67
C ALA A 391 11.82 -13.84 -9.42
N TYR A 392 11.25 -12.82 -8.77
CA TYR A 392 10.29 -11.91 -9.41
C TYR A 392 10.91 -11.13 -10.57
N VAL A 393 12.08 -10.52 -10.35
CA VAL A 393 12.76 -9.74 -11.39
C VAL A 393 13.18 -10.64 -12.56
N ARG A 394 13.69 -11.85 -12.30
CA ARG A 394 14.01 -12.83 -13.37
C ARG A 394 12.75 -13.23 -14.15
N TRP A 395 11.63 -13.45 -13.46
CA TRP A 395 10.36 -13.74 -14.11
C TRP A 395 9.92 -12.59 -15.02
N CYS A 396 10.00 -11.33 -14.57
CA CYS A 396 9.72 -10.16 -15.40
C CYS A 396 10.67 -10.08 -16.62
N GLN A 397 11.96 -10.35 -16.44
CA GLN A 397 12.95 -10.37 -17.53
C GLN A 397 12.60 -11.43 -18.59
N ASN A 398 12.33 -12.66 -18.17
CA ASN A 398 11.99 -13.77 -19.07
C ASN A 398 10.67 -13.53 -19.84
N LYS A 399 9.71 -12.86 -19.20
CA LYS A 399 8.45 -12.48 -19.84
C LYS A 399 8.59 -11.26 -20.75
N GLY A 400 9.67 -10.50 -20.64
CA GLY A 400 9.89 -9.26 -21.40
C GLY A 400 9.14 -8.06 -20.82
N PHE A 401 8.83 -8.06 -19.53
CA PHE A 401 8.11 -6.99 -18.83
C PHE A 401 9.01 -5.87 -18.32
N VAL A 402 10.33 -6.00 -18.43
CA VAL A 402 11.28 -4.98 -17.94
C VAL A 402 11.42 -3.85 -18.96
N VAL A 403 11.29 -2.60 -18.51
CA VAL A 403 11.41 -1.38 -19.33
C VAL A 403 12.16 -0.27 -18.59
N PRO A 404 12.78 0.69 -19.29
CA PRO A 404 13.37 1.86 -18.65
C PRO A 404 12.30 2.86 -18.17
N PRO A 405 12.66 3.82 -17.29
CA PRO A 405 11.79 4.92 -16.91
C PRO A 405 11.35 5.72 -18.15
N GLY A 406 10.10 6.19 -18.17
CA GLY A 406 9.52 6.91 -19.30
C GLY A 406 8.91 6.05 -20.40
N ALA A 407 9.09 4.72 -20.38
CA ALA A 407 8.58 3.86 -21.45
C ALA A 407 7.06 3.66 -21.42
N LEU A 408 6.40 3.91 -20.28
CA LEU A 408 4.99 3.57 -20.07
C LEU A 408 4.01 4.71 -20.39
N TYR A 409 4.51 5.91 -20.70
CA TYR A 409 3.70 7.09 -21.02
C TYR A 409 4.32 7.87 -22.17
N ARG A 410 3.52 8.66 -22.89
CA ARG A 410 4.05 9.49 -23.99
C ARG A 410 4.53 10.82 -23.43
N THR A 411 5.72 11.27 -23.84
CA THR A 411 6.18 12.62 -23.53
C THR A 411 5.69 13.58 -24.62
N SER A 412 5.47 14.85 -24.29
CA SER A 412 4.97 15.86 -25.24
C SER A 412 5.86 16.07 -26.48
N GLY A 413 7.07 15.49 -26.52
CA GLY A 413 7.98 15.51 -27.68
C GLY A 413 7.72 14.41 -28.72
N ASP A 414 7.06 13.31 -28.35
CA ASP A 414 6.90 12.14 -29.23
C ASP A 414 5.78 12.32 -30.28
N ALA A 415 4.98 13.38 -30.17
CA ALA A 415 3.88 13.68 -31.09
C ALA A 415 4.35 14.26 -32.44
N LYS A 416 5.61 14.72 -32.56
CA LYS A 416 6.11 15.38 -33.79
C LYS A 416 6.76 14.44 -34.81
N THR A 417 6.97 13.16 -34.51
CA THR A 417 7.71 12.23 -35.39
C THR A 417 6.85 11.21 -36.17
N LYS A 418 5.51 11.30 -36.11
CA LYS A 418 4.62 10.48 -36.95
C LYS A 418 3.73 11.33 -37.87
N GLY A 419 4.36 12.12 -38.72
CA GLY A 419 3.74 12.73 -39.89
C GLY A 419 4.56 12.40 -41.12
N GLY A 420 4.37 11.22 -41.71
CA GLY A 420 5.13 10.83 -42.91
C GLY A 420 5.15 9.34 -43.21
N ALA A 421 4.01 8.66 -43.26
CA ALA A 421 3.89 7.40 -43.99
C ALA A 421 2.76 7.58 -45.00
N LYS A 422 3.13 7.98 -46.23
CA LYS A 422 2.23 7.95 -47.38
C LYS A 422 1.87 6.49 -47.64
N THR A 423 0.57 6.21 -47.60
CA THR A 423 -0.06 4.99 -48.12
C THR A 423 0.29 4.84 -49.60
N GLN A 424 1.13 3.86 -49.93
CA GLN A 424 1.23 3.35 -51.29
C GLN A 424 -0.03 2.52 -51.57
N LYS A 425 -0.79 2.94 -52.59
CA LYS A 425 -1.89 2.18 -53.17
C LYS A 425 -1.32 0.96 -53.90
N ASP A 426 -1.89 -0.21 -53.59
CA ASP A 426 -1.71 -1.44 -54.36
C ASP A 426 -2.14 -1.21 -55.82
N GLN A 427 -1.27 -1.59 -56.76
CA GLN A 427 -1.64 -1.88 -58.15
C GLN A 427 -1.91 -3.39 -58.26
N PRO A 428 -2.93 -3.82 -59.03
CA PRO A 428 -3.14 -5.24 -59.29
C PRO A 428 -2.09 -5.71 -60.32
N ALA A 429 -1.49 -6.87 -60.03
CA ALA A 429 -0.53 -7.55 -60.90
C ALA A 429 -1.24 -8.22 -62.11
N PRO A 430 -0.53 -8.43 -63.24
CA PRO A 430 -1.08 -8.74 -64.56
C PRO A 430 -1.64 -10.15 -64.73
#